data_AF-A0A5S4VPI1-F1
#
_entry.id   AF-A0A5S4VPI1-F1
#
_cell.length_a   1.000
_cell.length_b   1.000
_cell.length_c   1.000
_cell.angle_alpha   90.00
_cell.angle_beta   90.00
_cell.angle_gamma   90.00
#
_symmetry.space_group_name_H-M   'P 1'
#
loop_
_entity.id
_entity.type
_entity.pdbx_description
1 polymer ?
#
loop_
_entity_poly.entity_id
_entity_poly.type
_entity_poly.pdbx_seq_one_letter_code
_entity_poly.pdbx_strand_id
1 'polypeptide(L)'
;MADTTSYRGAYNYDNTGNKQYRFITIVKSTQWTGNHYVSGQSTKSTYLKNGDMLYYSESGGSTYSLSVGVAYGIGSVSLGIPLGKITTGTFGAAVKATGKGYYKLALNKQVKPTVMLIQYRTKQNGKWSSWGKASVYSKSYETVRIKPTLIKQ
;
A
#
# COMPACT_ATOMS: atom_id res chain seq x y z
N MET A 1 -3.62 15.39 10.18
CA MET A 1 -4.01 15.61 8.78
C MET A 1 -5.41 15.05 8.60
N ALA A 2 -6.37 15.87 8.16
CA ALA A 2 -7.73 15.43 7.94
C ALA A 2 -7.75 14.29 6.89
N ASP A 3 -8.48 13.21 7.19
CA ASP A 3 -8.69 12.07 6.31
C ASP A 3 -9.57 12.53 5.13
N THR A 4 -8.96 13.16 4.13
CA THR A 4 -9.65 13.61 2.92
C THR A 4 -9.99 12.41 2.05
N THR A 5 -11.08 11.73 2.42
CA THR A 5 -11.72 10.74 1.55
C THR A 5 -12.34 11.50 0.38
N SER A 6 -11.71 11.40 -0.80
CA SER A 6 -12.32 11.93 -2.02
C SER A 6 -13.12 10.83 -2.72
N TYR A 7 -14.41 11.10 -2.91
CA TYR A 7 -15.33 10.24 -3.64
C TYR A 7 -15.17 10.52 -5.13
N ARG A 8 -14.74 9.52 -5.91
CA ARG A 8 -14.55 9.67 -7.37
C ARG A 8 -15.77 9.29 -8.21
N GLY A 9 -16.93 9.06 -7.58
CA GLY A 9 -18.18 8.75 -8.26
C GLY A 9 -18.68 7.34 -7.98
N ALA A 10 -19.98 7.14 -8.25
CA ALA A 10 -20.60 5.82 -8.33
C ALA A 10 -21.11 5.62 -9.75
N TYR A 11 -20.71 4.51 -10.37
CA TYR A 11 -21.17 4.11 -11.69
C TYR A 11 -22.11 2.92 -11.51
N ASN A 12 -23.28 2.99 -12.13
CA ASN A 12 -24.27 1.93 -12.09
C ASN A 12 -24.07 1.00 -13.29
N TYR A 13 -24.05 -0.31 -13.05
CA TYR A 13 -24.12 -1.31 -14.11
C TYR A 13 -25.36 -2.19 -13.87
N ASP A 14 -26.28 -2.24 -14.83
CA ASP A 14 -27.39 -3.21 -14.84
C ASP A 14 -26.86 -4.48 -15.50
N ASN A 15 -26.71 -5.55 -14.72
CA ASN A 15 -26.15 -6.82 -15.20
C ASN A 15 -27.25 -7.83 -15.56
N THR A 16 -28.47 -7.59 -15.10
CA THR A 16 -29.74 -8.21 -15.52
C THR A 16 -30.83 -7.22 -15.14
N GLY A 17 -31.93 -7.08 -15.90
CA GLY A 17 -32.93 -6.01 -15.67
C GLY A 17 -33.57 -5.91 -14.27
N ASN A 18 -33.28 -6.86 -13.38
CA ASN A 18 -33.70 -6.89 -11.98
C ASN A 18 -32.53 -6.77 -10.96
N LYS A 19 -31.29 -6.51 -11.39
CA LYS A 19 -30.13 -6.37 -10.49
C LYS A 19 -29.18 -5.27 -10.96
N GLN A 20 -29.01 -4.28 -10.10
CA GLN A 20 -28.12 -3.15 -10.33
C GLN A 20 -26.97 -3.15 -9.32
N TYR A 21 -25.77 -2.86 -9.81
CA TYR A 21 -24.57 -2.69 -9.00
C TYR A 21 -24.14 -1.23 -8.96
N ARG A 22 -23.57 -0.79 -7.84
CA ARG A 22 -22.83 0.47 -7.74
C ARG A 22 -21.44 0.21 -7.17
N PHE A 23 -20.47 0.93 -7.70
CA PHE A 23 -19.10 0.96 -7.17
C PHE A 23 -18.87 2.25 -6.40
N ILE A 24 -18.10 2.18 -5.31
CA ILE A 24 -17.74 3.34 -4.51
C ILE A 24 -16.22 3.34 -4.37
N THR A 25 -15.57 4.34 -4.95
CA THR A 25 -14.11 4.49 -4.87
C THR A 25 -13.74 5.43 -3.72
N ILE A 26 -12.95 4.92 -2.79
CA ILE A 26 -12.43 5.62 -1.62
C ILE A 26 -10.93 5.81 -1.82
N VAL A 27 -10.51 7.05 -2.06
CA VAL A 27 -9.09 7.42 -2.11
C VAL A 27 -8.69 8.00 -0.76
N LYS A 28 -7.66 7.42 -0.15
CA LYS A 28 -7.17 7.82 1.17
C LYS A 28 -6.02 8.84 1.03
N SER A 29 -5.76 9.57 2.11
CA SER A 29 -4.55 10.38 2.22
C SER A 29 -3.31 9.49 2.12
N THR A 30 -2.16 10.07 1.75
CA THR A 30 -0.92 9.31 1.74
C THR A 30 -0.57 8.82 3.13
N GLN A 31 -0.07 7.59 3.24
CA GLN A 31 0.37 6.97 4.48
C GLN A 31 1.80 6.44 4.32
N TRP A 32 2.59 6.59 5.38
CA TRP A 32 3.94 6.03 5.45
C TRP A 32 3.88 4.62 6.04
N THR A 33 4.66 3.69 5.50
CA THR A 33 4.81 2.35 6.09
C THR A 33 5.56 2.37 7.41
N GLY A 34 6.36 3.41 7.66
CA GLY A 34 7.42 3.38 8.66
C GLY A 34 8.66 2.67 8.14
N ASN A 35 9.75 2.70 8.91
CA ASN A 35 11.00 2.04 8.55
C ASN A 35 10.88 0.53 8.79
N HIS A 36 11.00 -0.26 7.73
CA HIS A 36 11.05 -1.73 7.79
C HIS A 36 12.31 -2.25 7.13
N TYR A 37 12.95 -3.24 7.75
CA TYR A 37 14.11 -3.88 7.15
C TYR A 37 13.71 -4.63 5.87
N VAL A 38 14.40 -4.31 4.78
CA VAL A 38 14.21 -5.01 3.51
C VAL A 38 14.78 -6.42 3.58
N SER A 39 14.34 -7.31 2.68
CA SER A 39 14.87 -8.67 2.62
C SER A 39 16.28 -8.77 2.01
N GLY A 40 16.92 -9.94 2.09
CA GLY A 40 18.22 -10.20 1.44
C GLY A 40 19.44 -9.63 2.16
N GLN A 41 19.28 -9.18 3.40
CA GLN A 41 20.38 -8.72 4.25
C GLN A 41 20.77 -9.81 5.24
N SER A 42 22.02 -9.82 5.68
CA SER A 42 22.47 -10.73 6.74
C SER A 42 21.72 -10.45 8.05
N THR A 43 21.54 -11.48 8.88
CA THR A 43 20.98 -11.33 10.23
C THR A 43 21.87 -10.47 11.12
N LYS A 44 23.19 -10.54 10.91
CA LYS A 44 24.23 -9.82 11.66
C LYS A 44 24.50 -8.39 11.14
N SER A 45 23.76 -7.91 10.15
CA SER A 45 23.97 -6.60 9.52
C SER A 45 25.29 -6.51 8.75
N THR A 46 25.51 -5.42 8.00
CA THR A 46 26.72 -5.25 7.17
C THR A 46 27.63 -4.19 7.77
N TYR A 47 28.91 -4.52 7.97
CA TYR A 47 29.91 -3.54 8.37
C TYR A 47 30.24 -2.64 7.18
N LEU A 48 30.12 -1.32 7.38
CA LEU A 48 30.37 -0.30 6.36
C LEU A 48 31.29 0.78 6.94
N LYS A 49 32.20 1.29 6.12
CA LYS A 49 32.98 2.50 6.35
C LYS A 49 32.20 3.72 5.85
N ASN A 50 32.63 4.92 6.28
CA ASN A 50 32.09 6.15 5.70
C ASN A 50 32.38 6.16 4.20
N GLY A 51 31.35 6.31 3.36
CA GLY A 51 31.52 6.17 1.92
C GLY A 51 30.85 4.95 1.31
N ASP A 52 30.85 3.84 2.05
CA ASP A 52 30.35 2.56 1.56
C ASP A 52 28.84 2.61 1.35
N MET A 53 28.33 1.78 0.44
CA MET A 53 26.93 1.82 0.01
C MET A 53 26.30 0.43 0.02
N LEU A 54 25.01 0.38 0.36
CA LEU A 54 24.15 -0.75 0.03
C LEU A 54 23.16 -0.34 -1.06
N TYR A 55 22.85 -1.28 -1.96
CA TYR A 55 21.96 -1.04 -3.08
C TYR A 55 20.58 -1.62 -2.81
N TYR A 56 19.57 -0.76 -2.95
CA TYR A 56 18.17 -1.08 -2.78
C TYR A 56 17.48 -1.37 -4.12
N SER A 57 16.78 -2.50 -4.23
CA SER A 57 15.86 -2.78 -5.34
C SER A 57 14.42 -2.85 -4.84
N GLU A 58 13.51 -2.18 -5.55
CA GLU A 58 12.07 -2.25 -5.30
C GLU A 58 11.46 -3.63 -5.65
N SER A 59 12.17 -4.44 -6.44
CA SER A 59 11.65 -5.71 -6.95
C SER A 59 11.85 -6.87 -5.97
N GLY A 60 10.76 -7.60 -5.71
CA GLY A 60 10.73 -8.77 -4.84
C GLY A 60 10.78 -8.44 -3.35
N GLY A 61 11.12 -9.44 -2.54
CA GLY A 61 11.28 -9.29 -1.10
C GLY A 61 10.01 -9.38 -0.28
N SER A 62 10.11 -9.05 1.01
CA SER A 62 9.01 -9.15 1.96
C SER A 62 7.96 -8.06 1.71
N THR A 63 6.76 -8.34 2.19
CA THR A 63 5.62 -7.42 2.08
C THR A 63 5.23 -6.94 3.49
N TYR A 64 5.07 -5.62 3.64
CA TYR A 64 4.47 -5.02 4.83
C TYR A 64 2.96 -4.92 4.67
N SER A 65 2.22 -5.33 5.71
CA SER A 65 0.76 -5.23 5.74
C SER A 65 0.34 -3.87 6.30
N LEU A 66 -0.06 -2.94 5.42
CA LEU A 66 -0.59 -1.64 5.81
C LEU A 66 -2.11 -1.74 6.03
N SER A 67 -2.56 -1.46 7.26
CA SER A 67 -3.99 -1.41 7.59
C SER A 67 -4.56 0.00 7.38
N VAL A 68 -5.67 0.09 6.66
CA VAL A 68 -6.31 1.36 6.31
C VAL A 68 -7.79 1.32 6.67
N GLY A 69 -8.26 2.34 7.40
CA GLY A 69 -9.65 2.48 7.79
C GLY A 69 -10.57 2.79 6.60
N VAL A 70 -11.70 2.10 6.52
CA VAL A 70 -12.69 2.19 5.44
C VAL A 70 -14.10 2.32 6.04
N ALA A 71 -14.85 3.32 5.56
CA ALA A 71 -16.22 3.59 5.96
C ALA A 71 -17.21 2.51 5.44
N TYR A 72 -18.52 2.80 5.46
CA TYR A 72 -19.59 1.90 4.99
C TYR A 72 -19.68 0.56 5.75
N GLY A 73 -19.29 0.55 7.02
CA GLY A 73 -19.32 -0.65 7.87
C GLY A 73 -18.24 -1.68 7.54
N ILE A 74 -17.22 -1.32 6.73
CA ILE A 74 -16.11 -2.20 6.36
C ILE A 74 -15.08 -2.32 7.51
N GLY A 75 -14.85 -1.23 8.25
CA GLY A 75 -13.86 -1.19 9.34
C GLY A 75 -12.46 -0.88 8.79
N SER A 76 -11.68 -1.92 8.48
CA SER A 76 -10.31 -1.75 7.96
C SER A 76 -9.96 -2.78 6.89
N VAL A 77 -9.09 -2.40 5.95
CA VAL A 77 -8.52 -3.31 4.96
C VAL A 77 -7.00 -3.32 5.04
N SER A 78 -6.42 -4.50 4.88
CA SER A 78 -4.96 -4.65 4.71
C SER A 78 -4.57 -4.56 3.23
N LEU A 79 -3.48 -3.85 2.97
CA LEU A 79 -2.75 -3.74 1.71
C LEU A 79 -1.33 -4.30 1.88
N GLY A 80 -0.94 -5.20 0.98
CA GLY A 80 0.44 -5.69 0.91
C GLY A 80 1.34 -4.69 0.17
N ILE A 81 2.27 -4.08 0.88
CA ILE A 81 3.27 -3.16 0.33
C ILE A 81 4.62 -3.87 0.22
N PRO A 82 5.10 -4.21 -0.99
CA PRO A 82 6.42 -4.80 -1.19
C PRO A 82 7.51 -3.84 -0.72
N LEU A 83 8.36 -4.33 0.18
CA LEU A 83 9.47 -3.58 0.72
C LEU A 83 10.73 -3.71 -0.13
N GLY A 84 10.78 -4.59 -1.12
CA GLY A 84 11.99 -4.80 -1.91
C GLY A 84 13.07 -5.59 -1.15
N LYS A 85 14.29 -5.53 -1.67
CA LYS A 85 15.44 -6.27 -1.16
C LYS A 85 16.76 -5.54 -1.36
N ILE A 86 17.79 -5.96 -0.61
CA ILE A 86 19.17 -5.70 -1.01
C ILE A 86 19.47 -6.47 -2.28
N THR A 87 20.19 -5.81 -3.20
CA THR A 87 20.70 -6.43 -4.42
C THR A 87 22.21 -6.24 -4.55
N THR A 88 22.86 -7.23 -5.15
CA THR A 88 24.28 -7.18 -5.50
C THR A 88 24.39 -6.78 -6.97
N GLY A 89 24.41 -5.47 -7.25
CA GLY A 89 24.57 -4.93 -8.60
C GLY A 89 24.20 -3.45 -8.72
N THR A 90 24.57 -2.83 -9.84
CA THR A 90 24.37 -1.39 -10.15
C THR A 90 22.91 -0.96 -10.30
N PHE A 91 21.96 -1.90 -10.25
CA PHE A 91 20.54 -1.65 -10.47
C PHE A 91 19.82 -1.43 -9.13
N GLY A 92 19.74 -0.17 -8.69
CA GLY A 92 19.04 0.18 -7.47
C GLY A 92 19.41 1.56 -6.93
N ALA A 93 18.72 2.01 -5.88
CA ALA A 93 19.10 3.22 -5.17
C ALA A 93 20.28 2.91 -4.24
N ALA A 94 21.41 3.57 -4.45
CA ALA A 94 22.58 3.48 -3.58
C ALA A 94 22.35 4.30 -2.30
N VAL A 95 22.46 3.66 -1.14
CA VAL A 95 22.33 4.32 0.15
C VAL A 95 23.67 4.29 0.86
N LYS A 96 24.21 5.47 1.13
CA LYS A 96 25.57 5.69 1.63
C LYS A 96 25.63 5.70 3.15
N ALA A 97 26.61 5.03 3.73
CA ALA A 97 26.92 5.09 5.15
C ALA A 97 27.62 6.41 5.49
N THR A 98 27.21 7.05 6.58
CA THR A 98 27.74 8.35 7.06
C THR A 98 28.92 8.19 8.03
N GLY A 99 29.25 6.96 8.42
CA GLY A 99 30.30 6.68 9.39
C GLY A 99 30.57 5.18 9.49
N LYS A 100 31.64 4.80 10.20
CA LYS A 100 31.96 3.39 10.43
C LYS A 100 30.96 2.71 11.36
N GLY A 101 30.54 1.48 11.03
CA GLY A 101 29.68 0.66 11.89
C GLY A 101 28.93 -0.44 11.15
N TYR A 102 28.11 -1.18 11.89
CA TYR A 102 27.18 -2.15 11.33
C TYR A 102 25.86 -1.47 10.98
N TYR A 103 25.37 -1.72 9.77
CA TYR A 103 24.14 -1.12 9.27
C TYR A 103 23.18 -2.17 8.71
N LYS A 104 21.89 -1.86 8.83
CA LYS A 104 20.81 -2.52 8.09
C LYS A 104 20.07 -1.49 7.24
N LEU A 105 19.74 -1.88 6.03
CA LEU A 105 18.92 -1.10 5.12
C LEU A 105 17.45 -1.22 5.53
N ALA A 106 16.84 -0.11 5.90
CA ALA A 106 15.41 -0.01 6.10
C ALA A 106 14.77 0.80 4.98
N LEU A 107 13.48 0.56 4.75
CA LEU A 107 12.69 1.28 3.79
C LEU A 107 11.46 1.87 4.45
N ASN A 108 11.18 3.12 4.10
CA ASN A 108 9.91 3.76 4.36
C ASN A 108 9.27 4.17 3.03
N LYS A 109 8.12 3.57 2.68
CA LYS A 109 7.34 3.93 1.49
C LYS A 109 6.18 4.83 1.88
N GLN A 110 5.97 5.89 1.13
CA GLN A 110 4.74 6.68 1.16
C GLN A 110 3.84 6.16 0.06
N VAL A 111 2.67 5.66 0.44
CA VAL A 111 1.69 5.12 -0.50
C VAL A 111 0.38 5.89 -0.40
N LYS A 112 -0.38 5.91 -1.50
CA LYS A 112 -1.73 6.48 -1.56
C LYS A 112 -2.75 5.36 -1.81
N PRO A 113 -3.39 4.83 -0.74
CA PRO A 113 -4.36 3.75 -0.87
C PRO A 113 -5.61 4.15 -1.64
N THR A 114 -6.12 3.24 -2.45
CA THR A 114 -7.44 3.30 -3.06
C THR A 114 -8.19 1.99 -2.78
N VAL A 115 -9.40 2.12 -2.24
CA VAL A 115 -10.29 0.99 -1.97
C VAL A 115 -11.55 1.15 -2.78
N MET A 116 -11.91 0.13 -3.55
CA MET A 116 -13.16 0.10 -4.28
C MET A 116 -14.13 -0.84 -3.58
N LEU A 117 -15.30 -0.32 -3.24
CA LEU A 117 -16.40 -1.09 -2.69
C LEU A 117 -17.44 -1.38 -3.77
N ILE A 118 -18.19 -2.45 -3.59
CA ILE A 118 -19.35 -2.79 -4.41
C ILE A 118 -20.60 -2.95 -3.53
N GLN A 119 -21.73 -2.46 -4.03
CA GLN A 119 -23.06 -2.73 -3.50
C GLN A 119 -23.96 -3.16 -4.64
N TYR A 120 -25.01 -3.91 -4.31
CA TYR A 120 -26.05 -4.24 -5.26
C TYR A 120 -27.44 -4.00 -4.65
N ARG A 121 -28.41 -3.83 -5.53
CA ARG A 121 -29.85 -3.81 -5.21
C ARG A 121 -30.61 -4.58 -6.26
N THR A 122 -31.80 -5.04 -5.91
CA THR A 122 -32.65 -5.82 -6.81
C THR A 122 -33.97 -5.11 -7.07
N LYS A 123 -34.60 -5.42 -8.19
CA LYS A 123 -35.93 -4.95 -8.55
C LYS A 123 -36.95 -6.04 -8.28
N GLN A 124 -37.99 -5.72 -7.51
CA GLN A 124 -39.14 -6.58 -7.26
C GLN A 124 -40.42 -5.80 -7.55
N ASN A 125 -41.33 -6.36 -8.35
CA ASN A 125 -42.59 -5.73 -8.73
C ASN A 125 -42.42 -4.29 -9.27
N GLY A 126 -41.42 -4.09 -10.11
CA GLY A 126 -41.13 -2.78 -10.69
C GLY A 126 -40.40 -1.79 -9.76
N LYS A 127 -40.21 -2.11 -8.47
CA LYS A 127 -39.60 -1.24 -7.47
C LYS A 127 -38.20 -1.72 -7.08
N TRP A 128 -37.26 -0.79 -6.98
CA TRP A 128 -35.90 -1.08 -6.51
C TRP A 128 -35.85 -1.19 -4.99
N SER A 129 -35.13 -2.19 -4.48
CA SER A 129 -34.77 -2.26 -3.06
C SER A 129 -33.79 -1.16 -2.66
N SER A 130 -33.63 -0.96 -1.36
CA SER A 130 -32.47 -0.25 -0.81
C SER A 130 -31.17 -0.94 -1.24
N TRP A 131 -30.08 -0.17 -1.27
CA TRP A 131 -28.74 -0.73 -1.50
C TRP A 131 -28.37 -1.69 -0.39
N GLY A 132 -27.86 -2.87 -0.77
CA GLY A 132 -27.31 -3.84 0.17
C GLY A 132 -26.05 -3.34 0.87
N LYS A 133 -25.52 -4.14 1.81
CA LYS A 133 -24.26 -3.82 2.50
C LYS A 133 -23.10 -3.72 1.50
N ALA A 134 -22.17 -2.80 1.75
CA ALA A 134 -20.96 -2.68 0.96
C ALA A 134 -20.01 -3.85 1.26
N SER A 135 -19.30 -4.30 0.24
CA SER A 135 -18.17 -5.21 0.38
C SER A 135 -16.97 -4.69 -0.40
N VAL A 136 -15.77 -5.12 -0.01
CA VAL A 136 -14.55 -4.76 -0.73
C VAL A 136 -14.52 -5.49 -2.07
N TYR A 137 -14.47 -4.74 -3.15
CA TYR A 137 -14.31 -5.27 -4.50
C TYR A 137 -12.84 -5.35 -4.90
N SER A 138 -12.10 -4.26 -4.70
CA SER A 138 -10.66 -4.24 -4.97
C SER A 138 -9.92 -3.27 -4.05
N LYS A 139 -8.61 -3.48 -3.95
CA LYS A 139 -7.70 -2.63 -3.18
C LYS A 139 -6.47 -2.40 -4.04
N SER A 140 -6.01 -1.15 -4.10
CA SER A 140 -4.78 -0.78 -4.79
C SER A 140 -4.11 0.37 -4.04
N TYR A 141 -2.90 0.69 -4.45
CA TYR A 141 -2.20 1.88 -3.97
C TYR A 141 -1.27 2.38 -5.06
N GLU A 142 -0.93 3.65 -4.96
CA GLU A 142 0.15 4.27 -5.72
C GLU A 142 1.33 4.50 -4.79
N THR A 143 2.55 4.15 -5.22
CA THR A 143 3.77 4.54 -4.51
C THR A 143 4.10 5.98 -4.86
N VAL A 144 4.01 6.88 -3.89
CA VAL A 144 4.29 8.31 -4.08
C VAL A 144 5.78 8.62 -3.87
N ARG A 145 6.38 7.98 -2.88
CA ARG A 145 7.79 8.19 -2.53
C ARG A 145 8.38 6.96 -1.85
N ILE A 146 9.66 6.71 -2.11
CA ILE A 146 10.47 5.73 -1.38
C ILE A 146 11.61 6.43 -0.65
N LYS A 147 11.94 5.95 0.55
CA LYS A 147 13.06 6.45 1.36
C LYS A 147 13.87 5.27 1.92
N PRO A 148 14.79 4.70 1.13
CA PRO A 148 15.72 3.71 1.64
C PRO A 148 16.77 4.40 2.53
N THR A 149 17.04 3.84 3.70
CA THR A 149 17.87 4.46 4.75
C THR A 149 18.72 3.40 5.43
N LEU A 150 19.99 3.70 5.69
CA LEU A 150 20.83 2.85 6.53
C LEU A 150 20.62 3.19 8.00
N ILE A 151 20.23 2.18 8.78
CA ILE A 151 20.09 2.27 10.24
C ILE A 151 21.31 1.63 10.87
N LYS A 152 22.11 2.43 11.58
CA LYS A 152 23.22 1.93 12.38
C LYS A 152 22.66 1.07 13.52
N GLN A 153 23.23 -0.12 13.70
CA GLN A 153 22.83 -1.07 14.73
C GLN A 153 23.60 -0.86 16.02
#